data_AF-A0A1C6NCA7-F1
#
_entry.id   AF-A0A1C6NCA7-F1
#
_cell.length_a   1.000
_cell.length_b   1.000
_cell.length_c   1.000
_cell.angle_alpha   90.00
_cell.angle_beta   90.00
_cell.angle_gamma   90.00
#
_symmetry.space_group_name_H-M   'P 1'
#
loop_
_entity.id
_entity.type
_entity.pdbx_description
1 polymer ?
#
loop_
_entity_poly.entity_id
_entity_poly.type
_entity_poly.pdbx_seq_one_letter_code
_entity_poly.pdbx_strand_id
1 'polypeptide(L)' 'MNEYLSRAEFLDGKPDKGQNRADAFKWDERMENLAALRDSRPEVFENLGTTVRLSLGYYENDKKIAAEHGRDVTKGAS' A
#
# COMPACT_ATOMS: atom_id res chain seq x y z
N MET A 1 -14.62 33.37 18.89
CA MET A 1 -13.38 33.10 18.15
C MET A 1 -13.30 31.60 17.87
N ASN A 2 -13.87 31.14 16.75
CA ASN A 2 -13.48 29.85 16.14
C ASN A 2 -13.86 29.72 14.65
N GLU A 3 -14.18 30.82 13.95
CA GLU A 3 -14.45 30.80 12.50
C GLU A 3 -13.16 30.62 11.68
N TYR A 4 -12.00 30.91 12.27
CA TYR A 4 -10.69 30.77 11.62
C TYR A 4 -10.16 29.34 11.63
N LEU A 5 -10.55 28.48 12.59
CA LEU A 5 -10.15 27.07 12.60
C LEU A 5 -10.90 26.28 11.52
N SER A 6 -12.19 26.52 11.35
CA SER A 6 -13.00 25.87 10.30
C SER A 6 -12.58 26.26 8.88
N ARG A 7 -11.98 27.43 8.69
CA ARG A 7 -11.52 27.89 7.37
C ARG A 7 -10.16 27.30 6.97
N ALA A 8 -9.31 26.96 7.94
CA ALA A 8 -8.04 26.28 7.68
C ALA A 8 -8.27 24.83 7.22
N GLU A 9 -9.18 24.09 7.88
CA GLU A 9 -9.57 22.73 7.45
C GLU A 9 -10.29 22.69 6.09
N PHE A 10 -10.84 23.81 5.64
CA PHE A 10 -11.49 23.93 4.34
C PHE A 10 -10.51 24.28 3.20
N LEU A 11 -9.41 24.97 3.52
CA LEU A 11 -8.35 25.33 2.57
C LEU A 11 -7.31 24.21 2.40
N ASP A 12 -7.12 23.41 3.45
CA ASP A 12 -6.29 22.20 3.43
C ASP A 12 -7.21 21.01 3.16
N GLY A 13 -7.63 20.88 1.89
CA GLY A 13 -8.56 19.84 1.45
C GLY A 13 -8.21 18.50 2.10
N LYS A 14 -9.21 17.85 2.73
CA LYS A 14 -9.05 16.61 3.52
C LYS A 14 -7.92 15.77 2.92
N PRO A 15 -6.82 15.48 3.65
CA PRO A 15 -5.70 14.77 3.08
C PRO A 15 -6.24 13.50 2.45
N ASP A 16 -6.07 13.36 1.14
CA ASP A 16 -6.45 12.16 0.44
C ASP A 16 -5.51 11.06 0.93
N LYS A 17 -5.96 10.37 1.97
CA LYS A 17 -5.21 9.29 2.61
C LYS A 17 -4.89 8.17 1.61
N GLY A 18 -5.70 8.03 0.56
CA GLY A 18 -5.44 7.12 -0.56
C GLY A 18 -4.26 7.61 -1.37
N GLN A 19 -4.27 8.88 -1.79
CA GLN A 19 -3.17 9.49 -2.54
C GLN A 19 -1.85 9.46 -1.78
N ASN A 20 -1.83 9.83 -0.49
CA ASN A 20 -0.60 9.78 0.32
C ASN A 20 -0.02 8.37 0.45
N ARG A 21 -0.89 7.36 0.49
CA ARG A 21 -0.50 5.95 0.60
C ARG A 21 -0.02 5.40 -0.74
N ALA A 22 -0.69 5.79 -1.83
CA ALA A 22 -0.24 5.53 -3.19
C ALA A 22 1.15 6.13 -3.45
N ASP A 23 1.38 7.37 -3.03
CA ASP A 23 2.65 8.07 -3.20
C ASP A 23 3.79 7.49 -2.37
N ALA A 24 3.47 6.84 -1.23
CA ALA A 24 4.43 6.18 -0.38
C ALA A 24 4.75 4.74 -0.82
N PHE A 25 4.02 4.19 -1.78
CA PHE A 25 4.22 2.81 -2.24
C PHE A 25 5.62 2.63 -2.84
N LYS A 26 6.24 1.50 -2.49
CA LYS A 26 7.53 1.08 -3.06
C LYS A 26 7.44 -0.39 -3.40
N TRP A 27 7.87 -0.71 -4.61
CA TRP A 27 8.00 -2.09 -5.06
C TRP A 27 9.06 -2.82 -4.22
N ASP A 28 8.72 -3.98 -3.67
CA ASP A 28 9.61 -4.81 -2.85
C ASP A 28 9.76 -6.21 -3.47
N GLU A 29 10.97 -6.51 -3.93
CA GLU A 29 11.30 -7.80 -4.56
C GLU A 29 10.99 -9.01 -3.67
N ARG A 30 11.16 -8.88 -2.35
CA ARG A 30 10.88 -9.96 -1.41
C ARG A 30 9.38 -10.21 -1.30
N MET A 31 8.57 -9.16 -1.34
CA MET A 31 7.11 -9.27 -1.31
C MET A 31 6.56 -9.82 -2.62
N GLU A 32 7.12 -9.42 -3.78
CA GLU A 32 6.75 -10.05 -5.05
C GLU A 32 7.11 -11.53 -5.10
N ASN A 33 8.30 -11.91 -4.62
CA ASN A 33 8.69 -13.31 -4.51
C ASN A 33 7.78 -14.09 -3.54
N LEU A 34 7.33 -13.44 -2.47
CA LEU A 34 6.40 -14.03 -1.51
C LEU A 34 4.98 -14.19 -2.10
N ALA A 35 4.52 -13.24 -2.92
CA ALA A 35 3.29 -13.37 -3.70
C ALA A 35 3.39 -14.53 -4.69
N ALA A 36 4.50 -14.61 -5.44
CA ALA A 36 4.77 -15.72 -6.34
C ALA A 36 4.83 -17.07 -5.62
N LEU A 37 5.38 -17.11 -4.39
CA LEU A 37 5.38 -18.30 -3.55
C LEU A 37 3.97 -18.71 -3.14
N ARG A 38 3.12 -17.76 -2.72
CA ARG A 38 1.70 -18.04 -2.41
C ARG A 38 1.00 -18.68 -3.60
N ASP A 39 1.21 -18.15 -4.80
CA ASP A 39 0.50 -18.58 -6.00
C ASP A 39 1.02 -19.92 -6.53
N SER A 40 2.32 -20.19 -6.38
CA SER A 40 2.95 -21.43 -6.86
C SER A 40 2.93 -22.58 -5.86
N ARG A 41 3.00 -22.29 -4.56
CA ARG A 41 3.11 -23.27 -3.46
C ARG A 41 2.32 -22.81 -2.23
N PRO A 42 0.98 -22.77 -2.32
CA PRO A 42 0.12 -22.27 -1.25
C PRO A 42 0.33 -23.02 0.07
N GLU A 43 0.63 -24.32 0.02
CA GLU A 43 0.90 -25.14 1.20
C GLU A 43 2.17 -24.72 1.94
N VAL A 44 3.19 -24.25 1.22
CA VAL A 44 4.42 -23.72 1.84
C VAL A 44 4.15 -22.34 2.41
N PHE A 45 3.41 -21.51 1.68
CA PHE A 45 3.04 -20.17 2.12
C PHE A 45 2.19 -20.20 3.40
N GLU A 46 1.22 -21.11 3.52
CA GLU A 46 0.37 -21.26 4.70
C GLU A 46 1.14 -21.65 5.97
N ASN A 47 2.25 -22.38 5.81
CA ASN A 47 3.14 -22.75 6.90
C ASN A 47 4.06 -21.59 7.35
N LEU A 48 4.09 -20.47 6.64
CA LEU A 48 4.83 -19.29 7.06
C LEU A 48 4.18 -18.61 8.27
N GLY A 49 5.01 -17.95 9.07
CA GLY A 49 4.56 -17.20 10.23
C GLY A 49 3.50 -16.17 9.88
N THR A 50 2.50 -16.01 10.75
CA THR A 50 1.37 -15.10 10.56
C THR A 50 1.80 -13.67 10.20
N THR A 51 2.88 -13.18 10.83
CA THR A 51 3.42 -11.85 10.53
C THR A 51 3.83 -11.69 9.07
N VAL A 52 4.49 -12.71 8.49
CA VAL A 52 4.95 -12.68 7.08
C VAL A 52 3.74 -12.64 6.14
N ARG A 53 2.72 -13.45 6.42
CA ARG A 53 1.48 -13.48 5.63
C ARG A 53 0.71 -12.16 5.72
N LEU A 54 0.65 -11.55 6.91
CA LEU A 54 0.04 -10.24 7.10
C LEU A 54 0.81 -9.13 6.36
N SER A 55 2.15 -9.15 6.43
CA SER A 55 2.99 -8.21 5.69
C SER A 55 2.74 -8.28 4.18
N LEU A 56 2.57 -9.48 3.62
CA LEU A 56 2.19 -9.62 2.21
C LEU A 56 0.83 -8.97 1.93
N GLY A 57 -0.18 -9.23 2.77
CA GLY A 57 -1.51 -8.63 2.59
C GLY A 57 -1.50 -7.10 2.64
N TYR A 58 -0.71 -6.50 3.53
CA TYR A 58 -0.55 -5.04 3.57
C TYR A 58 0.15 -4.52 2.30
N TYR A 59 1.21 -5.18 1.87
CA TYR A 59 1.93 -4.82 0.65
C TYR A 59 1.02 -4.87 -0.59
N GLU A 60 0.24 -5.93 -0.76
CA GLU A 60 -0.67 -6.08 -1.90
C GLU A 60 -1.80 -5.05 -1.88
N ASN A 61 -2.30 -4.70 -0.69
CA ASN A 61 -3.27 -3.64 -0.54
C ASN A 61 -2.67 -2.27 -0.93
N ASP A 62 -1.44 -1.97 -0.52
CA ASP A 62 -0.75 -0.72 -0.85
C ASP A 62 -0.46 -0.65 -2.35
N LYS A 63 -0.03 -1.77 -2.95
CA LYS A 63 0.17 -1.92 -4.40
C LYS A 63 -1.12 -1.66 -5.18
N LYS A 64 -2.25 -2.19 -4.71
CA LYS A 64 -3.55 -1.96 -5.33
C LYS A 64 -3.95 -0.48 -5.27
N ILE A 65 -3.81 0.15 -4.10
CA ILE A 65 -4.10 1.58 -3.93
C ILE A 65 -3.20 2.43 -4.85
N ALA A 66 -1.91 2.12 -4.91
CA ALA A 66 -0.98 2.81 -5.80
C ALA A 66 -1.41 2.71 -7.28
N ALA A 67 -1.79 1.53 -7.74
CA ALA A 67 -2.29 1.32 -9.10
C ALA A 67 -3.61 2.06 -9.38
N GLU A 68 -4.54 2.07 -8.42
CA GLU A 68 -5.83 2.80 -8.52
C GLU A 68 -5.61 4.32 -8.65
N HIS A 69 -4.56 4.85 -8.04
CA HIS A 69 -4.13 6.25 -8.14
C HIS A 69 -3.17 6.51 -9.33
N GLY A 70 -2.99 5.54 -10.24
CA GLY A 70 -2.19 5.68 -11.45
C GLY A 70 -0.67 5.71 -11.23
N ARG A 71 -0.18 5.27 -10.06
CA ARG A 71 1.25 5.08 -9.82
C ARG A 71 1.75 3.84 -10.54
N ASP A 72 3.00 3.91 -10.98
CA ASP A 72 3.72 2.71 -11.43
C ASP A 72 3.94 1.79 -10.21
N VAL A 73 3.56 0.53 -10.36
CA VAL A 73 3.67 -0.50 -9.32
C VAL A 73 4.61 -1.63 -9.74
N THR A 74 5.37 -1.41 -10.80
CA THR A 74 6.35 -2.36 -11.34
C THR A 74 7.74 -2.09 -10.81
N LYS A 75 8.66 -3.01 -11.09
CA LYS A 75 10.06 -2.92 -10.66
C LYS A 75 10.70 -1.63 -11.22
N GLY A 76 11.17 -0.76 -10.33
CA GLY A 76 11.80 0.52 -10.70
C GLY A 76 10.90 1.74 -10.54
N ALA A 77 9.64 1.56 -10.13
CA ALA A 77 8.78 2.66 -9.71
C ALA A 77 9.44 3.43 -8.56
N SER A 78 9.62 4.75 -8.76
CA SER A 78 10.35 5.68 -7.88
C SER A 78 9.42 6.71 -7.25
#